data_AF-A0A2M7LJF9-F1
#
_entry.id   AF-A0A2M7LJF9-F1
#
_cell.length_a   1.000
_cell.length_b   1.000
_cell.length_c   1.000
_cell.angle_alpha   90.00
_cell.angle_beta   90.00
_cell.angle_gamma   90.00
#
_symmetry.space_group_name_H-M   'P 1'
#
loop_
_entity.id
_entity.type
_entity.pdbx_description
1 polymer ?
#
loop_
_entity_poly.entity_id
_entity_poly.type
_entity_poly.pdbx_seq_one_letter_code
_entity_poly.pdbx_strand_id
1 'polypeptide(L)'
;MIKTIDVPKSIIFQQKEIRRVWYKDEWWFSVVDVVEVLTNSDDSRKYWNKLSQRLRDENSEVVTNYHQLKLRATDGKMRETDCSNIEGLFRIIQSIPSPKAEPFKRWLAKVGYERIQEIGDPEIAINRARDHWQKLGRSESKPTDRVLASINATI
;
A
#
# COMPACT_ATOMS: atom_id res chain seq x y z
N MET A 1 21.70 3.13 10.48
CA MET A 1 20.51 3.58 11.24
C MET A 1 19.31 3.37 10.33
N ILE A 2 18.56 2.26 10.50
CA ILE A 2 17.40 1.95 9.65
C ILE A 2 16.32 2.95 10.02
N LYS A 3 15.98 3.85 9.09
CA LYS A 3 14.81 4.72 9.24
C LYS A 3 13.59 3.82 9.13
N THR A 4 13.08 3.36 10.26
CA THR A 4 11.73 2.81 10.35
C THR A 4 10.82 3.95 9.96
N ILE A 5 10.26 3.90 8.76
CA ILE A 5 9.09 4.71 8.43
C ILE A 5 8.01 4.11 9.31
N ASP A 6 7.70 4.78 10.43
CA ASP A 6 6.51 4.48 11.23
C ASP A 6 5.31 4.92 10.38
N VAL A 7 4.92 4.04 9.45
CA VAL A 7 3.71 4.23 8.66
C VAL A 7 2.60 4.20 9.70
N PRO A 8 1.87 5.30 9.93
CA PRO A 8 0.86 5.37 10.98
C PRO A 8 -0.02 4.14 10.80
N LYS A 9 -0.03 3.30 11.85
CA LYS A 9 -0.67 1.98 11.92
C LYS A 9 -2.02 2.11 11.24
N SER A 10 -2.07 1.76 9.95
CA SER A 10 -3.19 2.22 9.13
C SER A 10 -4.44 1.58 9.71
N ILE A 11 -5.54 2.33 9.75
CA ILE A 11 -6.86 1.85 10.19
C ILE A 11 -7.23 0.50 9.55
N ILE A 12 -6.58 0.15 8.44
CA ILE A 12 -6.93 -0.95 7.58
C ILE A 12 -6.17 -2.24 7.91
N PHE A 13 -4.96 -2.15 8.48
CA PHE A 13 -4.16 -3.34 8.81
C PHE A 13 -4.38 -3.88 10.23
N GLN A 14 -5.56 -3.62 10.83
CA GLN A 14 -6.14 -4.23 12.06
C GLN A 14 -5.16 -4.98 12.99
N GLN A 15 -4.05 -4.34 13.39
CA GLN A 15 -2.98 -4.88 14.23
C GLN A 15 -2.26 -6.15 13.72
N LYS A 16 -2.56 -6.65 12.52
CA LYS A 16 -1.93 -7.87 12.00
C LYS A 16 -0.65 -7.52 11.23
N GLU A 17 0.44 -8.19 11.58
CA GLU A 17 1.71 -8.03 10.90
C GLU A 17 1.63 -8.65 9.49
N ILE A 18 1.96 -7.86 8.46
CA ILE A 18 2.13 -8.36 7.09
C ILE A 18 3.60 -8.68 6.91
N ARG A 19 3.91 -9.95 6.65
CA ARG A 19 5.30 -10.37 6.43
C ARG A 19 5.82 -9.79 5.12
N ARG A 20 7.09 -9.37 5.14
CA ARG A 20 7.78 -8.78 4.00
C ARG A 20 9.21 -9.27 3.86
N VAL A 21 9.73 -9.19 2.65
CA VAL A 21 11.13 -9.52 2.30
C VAL A 21 11.67 -8.48 1.33
N TRP A 22 12.97 -8.21 1.44
CA TRP A 22 13.67 -7.38 0.46
C TRP A 22 14.03 -8.24 -0.76
N TYR A 23 13.53 -7.86 -1.93
CA TYR A 23 13.74 -8.60 -3.18
C TYR A 23 13.70 -7.65 -4.37
N LYS A 24 14.62 -7.81 -5.33
CA LYS A 24 14.76 -6.92 -6.51
C LYS A 24 14.78 -5.43 -6.14
N ASP A 25 15.57 -5.07 -5.13
CA ASP A 25 15.74 -3.68 -4.66
C ASP A 25 14.46 -2.96 -4.18
N GLU A 26 13.42 -3.72 -3.85
CA GLU A 26 12.20 -3.19 -3.24
C GLU A 26 11.61 -4.15 -2.19
N TRP A 27 10.60 -3.67 -1.45
CA TRP A 27 9.87 -4.49 -0.48
C TRP A 27 8.78 -5.32 -1.16
N TRP A 28 8.80 -6.62 -0.89
CA TRP A 28 7.79 -7.59 -1.32
C TRP A 28 7.01 -8.08 -0.10
N PHE A 29 5.70 -8.24 -0.25
CA PHE A 29 4.77 -8.52 0.85
C PHE A 29 4.04 -9.83 0.61
N SER A 30 3.76 -10.58 1.68
CA SER A 30 2.95 -11.79 1.61
C SER A 30 1.54 -11.47 1.14
N VAL A 31 1.13 -12.07 0.02
CA VAL A 31 -0.24 -11.92 -0.49
C VAL A 31 -1.24 -12.58 0.44
N VAL A 32 -0.89 -13.73 1.01
CA VAL A 32 -1.75 -14.49 1.93
C VAL A 32 -2.07 -13.67 3.19
N ASP A 33 -1.08 -13.00 3.78
CA ASP A 33 -1.30 -12.18 4.98
C ASP A 33 -2.24 -11.00 4.69
N VAL A 34 -2.14 -10.40 3.50
CA VAL A 34 -3.01 -9.31 3.08
C VAL A 34 -4.43 -9.79 2.82
N VAL A 35 -4.59 -10.94 2.15
CA VAL A 35 -5.88 -11.60 1.99
C VAL A 35 -6.50 -11.88 3.36
N GLU A 36 -5.72 -12.35 4.32
CA GLU A 36 -6.18 -12.63 5.68
C GLU A 36 -6.71 -11.39 6.40
N VAL A 37 -5.98 -10.28 6.30
CA VAL A 37 -6.44 -9.01 6.84
C VAL A 37 -7.75 -8.56 6.19
N LEU A 38 -7.92 -8.78 4.89
CA LEU A 38 -9.00 -8.18 4.11
C LEU A 38 -10.21 -9.07 3.86
N THR A 39 -10.20 -10.35 4.23
CA THR A 39 -11.26 -11.31 3.86
C THR A 39 -11.98 -11.98 5.02
N ASN A 40 -11.51 -11.84 6.27
CA ASN A 40 -12.01 -12.61 7.42
C ASN A 40 -12.08 -14.13 7.14
N SER A 41 -11.31 -14.62 6.16
CA SER A 41 -11.36 -16.02 5.77
C SER A 41 -10.59 -16.87 6.76
N ASP A 42 -11.23 -17.93 7.27
CA ASP A 42 -10.58 -18.94 8.14
C ASP A 42 -9.36 -19.58 7.47
N ASP A 43 -9.37 -19.67 6.13
CA ASP A 43 -8.24 -20.14 5.33
C ASP A 43 -7.94 -19.18 4.17
N SER A 44 -7.10 -18.20 4.49
CA SER A 44 -6.69 -17.15 3.56
C SER A 44 -5.84 -17.67 2.40
N ARG A 45 -5.13 -18.79 2.59
CA ARG A 45 -4.38 -19.44 1.50
C ARG A 45 -5.34 -20.05 0.48
N LYS A 46 -6.36 -20.77 0.95
CA LYS A 46 -7.40 -21.32 0.07
C LYS A 46 -8.20 -20.23 -0.63
N TYR A 47 -8.50 -19.13 0.08
CA TYR A 47 -9.11 -17.95 -0.54
C TYR A 47 -8.25 -17.40 -1.67
N TRP A 48 -6.95 -17.17 -1.41
CA TRP A 48 -6.02 -16.67 -2.41
C TRP A 48 -5.89 -17.61 -3.61
N ASN A 49 -5.79 -18.92 -3.40
CA ASN A 49 -5.72 -19.89 -4.49
C ASN A 49 -6.96 -19.85 -5.39
N LYS A 50 -8.16 -19.71 -4.79
CA LYS A 50 -9.40 -19.61 -5.55
C LYS A 50 -9.51 -18.28 -6.31
N LEU A 51 -9.12 -17.18 -5.68
CA LEU A 51 -9.11 -15.86 -6.31
C LEU A 51 -8.12 -15.82 -7.48
N SER A 52 -6.89 -16.29 -7.25
CA SER A 52 -5.85 -16.29 -8.28
C SER A 52 -6.20 -17.21 -9.45
N GLN A 53 -6.84 -18.37 -9.21
CA GLN A 53 -7.35 -19.22 -10.28
C GLN A 53 -8.38 -18.47 -11.13
N ARG A 54 -9.40 -17.86 -10.51
CA ARG A 54 -10.41 -17.07 -11.24
C ARG A 54 -9.76 -15.96 -12.08
N LEU A 55 -8.81 -15.23 -11.50
CA LEU A 55 -8.10 -14.16 -12.21
C LEU A 55 -7.30 -14.70 -13.40
N ARG A 56 -6.69 -15.90 -13.30
CA ARG A 56 -6.04 -16.55 -14.45
C ARG A 56 -7.04 -16.93 -15.53
N ASP A 57 -8.20 -17.48 -15.14
CA ASP A 57 -9.26 -17.89 -16.07
C ASP A 57 -9.85 -16.68 -16.82
N GLU A 58 -9.86 -15.50 -16.18
CA GLU A 58 -10.26 -14.21 -16.76
C GLU A 58 -9.15 -13.54 -17.60
N ASN A 59 -7.99 -14.18 -17.77
CA ASN A 59 -6.79 -13.60 -18.38
C ASN A 59 -6.35 -12.28 -17.71
N SER A 60 -6.56 -12.15 -16.40
CA SER A 60 -6.19 -10.98 -15.62
C SER A 60 -4.68 -10.90 -15.42
N GLU A 61 -4.11 -9.73 -15.70
CA GLU A 61 -2.70 -9.42 -15.42
C GLU A 61 -2.41 -9.16 -13.91
N VAL A 62 -3.40 -9.30 -13.04
CA VAL A 62 -3.19 -9.11 -11.59
C VAL A 62 -2.32 -10.23 -11.00
N VAL A 63 -2.34 -11.41 -11.62
CA VAL A 63 -1.67 -12.63 -11.14
C VAL A 63 -0.40 -12.99 -11.92
N THR A 64 0.07 -12.12 -12.83
CA THR A 64 1.30 -12.33 -13.59
C THR A 64 2.57 -11.93 -12.83
N ASN A 65 2.46 -11.01 -11.85
CA ASN A 65 3.61 -10.38 -11.19
C ASN A 65 3.70 -10.72 -9.69
N TYR A 66 3.69 -12.00 -9.36
CA TYR A 66 4.03 -12.46 -8.01
C TYR A 66 5.13 -13.52 -8.04
N HIS A 67 5.91 -13.61 -6.96
CA HIS A 67 6.99 -14.57 -6.81
C HIS A 67 6.82 -15.35 -5.52
N GLN A 68 7.14 -16.65 -5.58
CA GLN A 68 7.23 -17.48 -4.38
C GLN A 68 8.54 -17.20 -3.68
N LEU A 69 8.45 -16.52 -2.53
CA LEU A 69 9.60 -16.15 -1.72
C LEU A 69 9.50 -16.81 -0.35
N LYS A 70 10.66 -17.11 0.25
CA LYS A 70 10.73 -17.71 1.59
C LYS A 70 10.51 -16.63 2.64
N LEU A 71 9.42 -16.76 3.39
CA LEU A 71 9.12 -15.93 4.57
C LEU A 71 9.08 -16.79 5.83
N ARG A 72 9.40 -16.17 6.97
CA ARG A 72 9.28 -16.81 8.28
C ARG A 72 7.79 -16.99 8.61
N ALA A 73 7.39 -18.21 8.96
CA ALA A 73 6.04 -18.51 9.44
C ALA A 73 5.94 -18.30 10.96
N THR A 74 4.73 -18.39 11.51
CA THR A 74 4.45 -18.22 12.95
C THR A 74 5.15 -19.27 13.82
N ASP A 75 5.39 -20.46 13.29
CA ASP A 75 6.17 -21.53 13.95
C ASP A 75 7.70 -21.34 13.83
N GLY A 76 8.14 -20.21 13.29
CA GLY A 76 9.54 -19.86 13.11
C GLY A 76 10.23 -20.50 11.91
N LYS A 77 9.57 -21.41 11.17
CA LYS A 77 10.15 -22.07 9.99
C LYS A 77 10.03 -21.18 8.75
N MET A 78 11.02 -21.25 7.86
CA MET A 78 10.95 -20.60 6.56
C MET A 78 10.05 -21.39 5.61
N ARG A 79 9.06 -20.74 5.01
CA ARG A 79 8.17 -21.36 4.01
C ARG A 79 7.99 -20.45 2.82
N GLU A 80 7.80 -21.07 1.66
CA GLU A 80 7.47 -20.36 0.44
C GLU A 80 6.01 -19.88 0.49
N THR A 81 5.82 -18.66 0.05
CA THR A 81 4.52 -18.02 -0.09
C THR A 81 4.56 -17.04 -1.23
N ASP A 82 3.41 -16.87 -1.89
CA ASP A 82 3.24 -15.89 -2.93
C ASP A 82 3.43 -14.49 -2.33
N CYS A 83 4.35 -13.75 -2.91
CA CYS A 83 4.70 -12.38 -2.54
C CYS A 83 4.56 -11.47 -3.75
N SER A 84 4.15 -10.23 -3.52
CA SER A 84 4.08 -9.20 -4.56
C SER A 84 4.64 -7.88 -4.03
N ASN A 85 5.11 -7.03 -4.95
CA ASN A 85 5.50 -5.67 -4.61
C ASN A 85 4.27 -4.79 -4.34
N ILE A 86 4.48 -3.51 -4.02
CA ILE A 86 3.40 -2.61 -3.62
C ILE A 86 2.35 -2.46 -4.73
N GLU A 87 2.79 -2.30 -5.99
CA GLU A 87 1.89 -2.14 -7.12
C GLU A 87 1.02 -3.38 -7.33
N GLY A 88 1.65 -4.57 -7.42
CA GLY A 88 0.93 -5.82 -7.58
C GLY A 88 0.01 -6.10 -6.40
N LEU A 89 0.42 -5.74 -5.18
CA LEU A 89 -0.43 -5.86 -4.00
C LEU A 89 -1.69 -4.98 -4.08
N PHE A 90 -1.56 -3.72 -4.48
CA PHE A 90 -2.73 -2.84 -4.65
C PHE A 90 -3.68 -3.37 -5.72
N ARG A 91 -3.16 -3.91 -6.83
CA ARG A 91 -3.96 -4.56 -7.86
C ARG A 91 -4.72 -5.77 -7.32
N ILE A 92 -4.05 -6.64 -6.56
CA ILE A 92 -4.68 -7.80 -5.90
C ILE A 92 -5.81 -7.34 -4.97
N ILE A 93 -5.58 -6.31 -4.15
CA ILE A 93 -6.59 -5.82 -3.21
C ILE A 93 -7.86 -5.36 -3.94
N GLN A 94 -7.74 -4.70 -5.08
CA GLN A 94 -8.89 -4.29 -5.89
C GLN A 94 -9.74 -5.49 -6.35
N SER A 95 -9.11 -6.64 -6.61
CA SER A 95 -9.78 -7.88 -7.01
C SER A 95 -10.43 -8.67 -5.88
N ILE A 96 -10.24 -8.32 -4.60
CA ILE A 96 -10.81 -9.09 -3.47
C ILE A 96 -12.32 -8.76 -3.28
N PRO A 97 -13.25 -9.69 -3.50
CA PRO A 97 -14.68 -9.47 -3.27
C PRO A 97 -15.05 -9.65 -1.78
N SER A 98 -14.58 -8.76 -0.90
CA SER A 98 -14.84 -8.81 0.54
C SER A 98 -15.32 -7.46 1.05
N PRO A 99 -16.41 -7.40 1.87
CA PRO A 99 -16.82 -6.16 2.55
C PRO A 99 -15.71 -5.54 3.41
N LYS A 100 -14.78 -6.36 3.93
CA LYS A 100 -13.65 -5.91 4.74
C LYS A 100 -12.53 -5.27 3.90
N ALA A 101 -12.44 -5.60 2.62
CA ALA A 101 -11.56 -4.90 1.69
C ALA A 101 -12.11 -3.52 1.30
N GLU A 102 -13.42 -3.31 1.43
CA GLU A 102 -14.10 -2.16 0.85
C GLU A 102 -13.69 -0.79 1.41
N PRO A 103 -13.43 -0.64 2.73
CA PRO A 103 -12.84 0.58 3.27
C PRO A 103 -11.49 0.92 2.61
N PHE A 104 -10.67 -0.08 2.30
CA PHE A 104 -9.39 0.12 1.62
C PHE A 104 -9.58 0.57 0.17
N LYS A 105 -10.50 -0.06 -0.56
CA LYS A 105 -10.78 0.31 -1.95
C LYS A 105 -11.33 1.73 -2.06
N ARG A 106 -12.23 2.11 -1.16
CA ARG A 106 -12.73 3.50 -1.08
C ARG A 106 -11.63 4.49 -0.75
N TRP A 107 -10.72 4.13 0.15
CA TRP A 107 -9.55 4.95 0.44
C TRP A 107 -8.65 5.12 -0.80
N LEU A 108 -8.36 4.03 -1.53
CA LEU A 108 -7.60 4.11 -2.79
C LEU A 108 -8.31 4.97 -3.84
N ALA A 109 -9.62 4.84 -3.99
CA ALA A 109 -10.41 5.66 -4.91
C ALA A 109 -10.32 7.15 -4.53
N LYS A 110 -10.42 7.48 -3.24
CA LYS A 110 -10.26 8.84 -2.74
C LYS A 110 -8.87 9.39 -3.03
N VAL A 111 -7.81 8.63 -2.74
CA VAL A 111 -6.42 9.05 -3.02
C VAL A 111 -6.19 9.25 -4.53
N GLY A 112 -6.75 8.37 -5.36
CA GLY A 112 -6.69 8.50 -6.82
C GLY A 112 -7.39 9.76 -7.32
N TYR A 113 -8.58 10.07 -6.78
CA TYR A 113 -9.30 11.30 -7.11
C TYR A 113 -8.54 12.56 -6.68
N GLU A 114 -8.02 12.59 -5.45
CA GLU A 114 -7.17 13.69 -4.96
C GLU A 114 -5.98 13.91 -5.89
N ARG A 115 -5.33 12.83 -6.37
CA ARG A 115 -4.19 12.94 -7.27
C ARG A 115 -4.57 13.56 -8.62
N ILE A 116 -5.75 13.25 -9.15
CA ILE A 116 -6.26 13.86 -10.38
C ILE A 116 -6.51 15.36 -10.17
N GLN A 117 -7.10 15.75 -9.03
CA GLN A 117 -7.31 17.15 -8.70
C GLN A 117 -6.00 17.93 -8.60
N GLU A 118 -4.97 17.35 -7.97
CA GLU A 118 -3.63 17.96 -7.87
C GLU A 118 -2.93 18.15 -9.22
N ILE A 119 -3.23 17.33 -10.21
CA ILE A 119 -2.71 17.51 -11.58
C ILE A 119 -3.37 18.72 -12.24
N GLY A 120 -4.67 18.92 -11.99
CA GLY A 120 -5.41 20.07 -12.49
C GLY A 120 -5.07 21.38 -11.77
N ASP A 121 -4.76 21.29 -10.48
CA ASP A 121 -4.37 22.42 -9.63
C ASP A 121 -3.28 22.00 -8.60
N PRO A 122 -2.01 22.28 -8.90
CA PRO A 122 -0.90 21.97 -7.99
C PRO A 122 -0.97 22.66 -6.62
N GLU A 123 -1.73 23.75 -6.45
CA GLU A 123 -1.86 24.41 -5.15
C GLU A 123 -2.57 23.52 -4.12
N ILE A 124 -3.47 22.64 -4.58
CA ILE A 124 -4.15 21.65 -3.74
C ILE A 124 -3.12 20.77 -3.02
N ALA A 125 -2.08 20.33 -3.72
CA ALA A 125 -1.02 19.50 -3.14
C ALA A 125 -0.21 20.26 -2.08
N ILE A 126 0.09 21.53 -2.34
CA ILE A 126 0.86 22.40 -1.44
C ILE A 126 0.06 22.67 -0.16
N ASN A 127 -1.23 22.99 -0.28
CA ASN A 127 -2.12 23.23 0.84
C ASN A 127 -2.29 21.97 1.68
N ARG A 128 -2.51 20.81 1.05
CA ARG A 128 -2.58 19.51 1.74
C ARG A 128 -1.31 19.20 2.53
N ALA A 129 -0.13 19.46 1.95
CA ALA A 129 1.14 19.29 2.64
C ALA A 129 1.27 20.22 3.86
N ARG A 130 0.77 21.46 3.76
CA ARG A 130 0.73 22.42 4.88
C ARG A 130 -0.19 21.95 5.99
N ASP A 131 -1.38 21.49 5.66
CA ASP A 131 -2.35 20.98 6.64
C ASP A 131 -1.81 19.76 7.38
N HIS A 132 -1.19 18.82 6.65
CA HIS A 132 -0.53 17.66 7.26
C HIS A 132 0.60 18.07 8.20
N TRP A 133 1.40 19.06 7.80
CA TRP A 133 2.48 19.59 8.63
C TRP A 133 1.97 20.20 9.93
N GLN A 134 0.95 21.04 9.86
CA GLN A 134 0.33 21.68 11.02
C GLN A 134 -0.30 20.65 11.97
N LYS A 135 -0.99 19.63 11.43
CA LYS A 135 -1.60 18.55 12.23
C LYS A 135 -0.59 17.72 13.03
N LEU A 136 0.68 17.71 12.63
CA LEU A 136 1.76 17.07 13.39
C LEU A 136 2.27 17.93 14.56
N GLY A 137 1.57 19.00 14.93
CA GLY A 137 1.94 19.89 16.04
C GLY A 137 3.16 20.76 15.75
N ARG A 138 3.50 20.94 14.46
CA ARG A 138 4.64 21.76 14.02
C ARG A 138 4.16 23.19 13.74
N SER A 139 5.00 24.18 14.03
CA SER A 139 4.70 25.60 13.76
C SER A 139 4.44 25.85 12.27
N GLU A 140 3.78 26.97 11.95
CA GLU A 140 3.39 27.35 10.56
C GLU A 140 4.56 27.38 9.56
N SER A 141 5.81 27.43 10.03
CA SER A 141 7.00 27.27 9.19
C SER A 141 7.33 25.78 8.94
N LYS A 142 7.41 25.21 7.72
CA LYS A 142 7.11 25.63 6.33
C LYS A 142 6.92 24.34 5.47
N PRO A 143 5.98 24.34 4.50
CA PRO A 143 6.21 23.77 3.15
C PRO A 143 6.51 24.87 2.10
N THR A 144 6.32 26.12 2.51
CA THR A 144 6.48 27.41 1.81
C THR A 144 7.83 27.66 1.12
N ASP A 145 8.88 27.42 1.91
CA ASP A 145 10.15 28.12 1.73
C ASP A 145 11.05 27.62 0.64
N ARG A 146 11.05 26.31 0.40
CA ARG A 146 11.97 25.72 -0.57
C ARG A 146 11.50 25.96 -2.00
N VAL A 147 10.19 25.98 -2.23
CA VAL A 147 9.61 26.23 -3.55
C VAL A 147 9.81 27.69 -3.93
N LEU A 148 9.48 28.64 -3.04
CA LEU A 148 9.67 30.08 -3.28
C LEU A 148 11.15 30.48 -3.36
N ALA A 149 12.03 29.90 -2.53
CA ALA A 149 13.47 30.16 -2.62
C ALA A 149 14.09 29.64 -3.93
N SER A 150 13.60 28.52 -4.49
CA SER A 150 14.10 28.01 -5.78
C SER A 150 13.65 28.82 -6.99
N ILE A 151 12.46 29.43 -6.93
CA ILE A 151 11.94 30.27 -8.01
C ILE A 151 12.65 31.63 -8.02
N ASN A 152 12.88 32.23 -6.85
CA ASN A 152 13.60 33.51 -6.73
C ASN A 152 15.13 33.41 -6.90
N ALA A 153 15.70 32.20 -6.93
CA ALA A 153 17.12 31.99 -7.21
C ALA A 153 17.43 31.75 -8.69
N THR A 154 16.39 31.68 -9.54
CA THR A 154 16.49 31.37 -10.98
C THR A 154 16.02 32.54 -11.87
N ILE A 155 15.57 33.64 -11.26
CA ILE A 155 15.26 34.93 -11.91
C ILE A 155 16.27 35.96 -11.40
#